data_AF-W7VRC4-F1
#
_entry.id   AF-W7VRC4-F1
#
_cell.length_a   1.000
_cell.length_b   1.000
_cell.length_c   1.000
_cell.angle_alpha   90.00
_cell.angle_beta   90.00
_cell.angle_gamma   90.00
#
_symmetry.space_group_name_H-M   'P 1'
#
loop_
_entity.id
_entity.type
_entity.pdbx_description
1 polymer ?
#
loop_
_entity_poly.entity_id
_entity_poly.type
_entity_poly.pdbx_seq_one_letter_code
_entity_poly.pdbx_strand_id
1 'polypeptide(L)'
;MPVIALEPGYGGIVRDRLEDFNGVQLLFVEWAAHPLIACPITLPVPPGTRFGELLSGALAQSVFGQQPDWPTVDWRRATWRMNDAPFVPDLDKTLAEQGVPHKAFLTLTT
;
A
#
# COMPACT_ATOMS: atom_id res chain seq x y z
N MET A 1 -2.00 25.52 7.61
CA MET A 1 -2.75 26.76 7.31
C MET A 1 -3.90 26.40 6.38
N PRO A 2 -5.13 26.90 6.61
CA PRO A 2 -6.23 26.70 5.67
C PRO A 2 -5.99 27.47 4.37
N VAL A 3 -6.66 27.07 3.30
CA VAL A 3 -6.61 27.79 2.02
C VAL A 3 -7.24 29.17 2.20
N ILE A 4 -6.56 30.21 1.70
CA ILE A 4 -7.11 31.57 1.60
C ILE A 4 -7.75 31.70 0.22
N ALA A 5 -9.03 32.02 0.16
CA ALA A 5 -9.79 32.16 -1.08
C ALA A 5 -10.56 33.49 -1.10
N LEU A 6 -10.92 33.94 -2.30
CA LEU A 6 -11.70 35.16 -2.52
C LEU A 6 -13.13 35.02 -1.97
N GLU A 7 -13.75 33.86 -2.18
CA GLU A 7 -15.11 33.55 -1.72
C GLU A 7 -15.10 32.82 -0.36
N PRO A 8 -16.04 33.12 0.54
CA PRO A 8 -16.20 32.38 1.78
C PRO A 8 -16.62 30.93 1.51
N GLY A 9 -16.19 30.01 2.39
CA GLY A 9 -16.58 28.60 2.29
C GLY A 9 -15.81 27.77 1.26
N TYR A 10 -14.60 28.20 0.88
CA TYR A 10 -13.75 27.43 -0.03
C TYR A 10 -13.47 26.03 0.50
N GLY A 11 -13.95 25.05 -0.26
CA GLY A 11 -13.83 23.63 0.02
C GLY A 11 -14.15 22.82 -1.23
N GLY A 12 -13.94 21.51 -1.15
CA GLY A 12 -14.20 20.60 -2.25
C GLY A 12 -14.44 19.19 -1.76
N ILE A 13 -14.92 18.33 -2.65
CA ILE A 13 -15.08 16.91 -2.37
C ILE A 13 -13.72 16.24 -2.59
N VAL A 14 -13.31 15.38 -1.66
CA VAL A 14 -12.16 14.48 -1.86
C VAL A 14 -12.47 13.63 -3.11
N ARG A 15 -11.61 13.69 -4.13
CA ARG A 15 -11.90 13.05 -5.44
C ARG A 15 -11.54 11.57 -5.50
N ASP A 16 -10.79 11.12 -4.52
CA ASP A 16 -10.25 9.78 -4.36
C ASP A 16 -10.76 9.19 -3.03
N ARG A 17 -12.08 9.20 -2.84
CA ARG A 17 -12.75 8.52 -1.72
C ARG A 17 -12.87 7.04 -2.02
N LEU A 18 -12.86 6.20 -0.99
CA LEU A 18 -12.97 4.75 -1.13
C LEU A 18 -14.22 4.33 -1.94
N GLU A 19 -15.35 5.01 -1.72
CA GLU A 19 -16.61 4.73 -2.41
C GLU A 19 -16.49 4.83 -3.95
N ASP A 20 -15.56 5.64 -4.45
CA ASP A 20 -15.38 5.89 -5.88
C ASP A 20 -14.55 4.76 -6.58
N PHE A 21 -14.09 3.74 -5.84
CA PHE A 21 -13.23 2.65 -6.34
C PHE A 21 -13.94 1.28 -6.46
N ASN A 22 -15.27 1.22 -6.53
CA ASN A 22 -16.02 -0.01 -6.86
C ASN A 22 -15.67 -1.24 -6.00
N GLY A 23 -15.46 -1.06 -4.70
CA GLY A 23 -15.19 -2.15 -3.76
C GLY A 23 -13.72 -2.59 -3.66
N VAL A 24 -12.81 -1.94 -4.40
CA VAL A 24 -11.36 -2.05 -4.16
C VAL A 24 -10.82 -0.83 -3.42
N GLN A 25 -9.67 -0.97 -2.80
CA GLN A 25 -8.95 0.12 -2.15
C GLN A 25 -7.58 0.34 -2.80
N LEU A 26 -7.07 1.56 -2.70
CA LEU A 26 -5.70 1.86 -3.10
C LEU A 26 -4.74 1.51 -1.98
N LEU A 27 -3.65 0.83 -2.33
CA LEU A 27 -2.54 0.52 -1.44
C LEU A 27 -1.26 1.06 -2.07
N PHE A 28 -0.50 1.87 -1.33
CA PHE A 28 0.83 2.28 -1.72
C PHE A 28 1.84 1.32 -1.11
N VAL A 29 2.79 0.84 -1.90
CA VAL A 29 3.83 -0.05 -1.41
C VAL A 29 5.19 0.43 -1.89
N GLU A 30 6.11 0.59 -0.94
CA GLU A 30 7.51 0.90 -1.17
C GLU A 30 8.35 -0.32 -0.80
N TRP A 31 9.36 -0.61 -1.60
CA TRP A 31 10.43 -1.53 -1.21
C TRP A 31 11.70 -0.73 -0.93
N ALA A 32 12.01 -0.57 0.36
CA ALA A 32 13.13 0.25 0.81
C ALA A 32 14.46 -0.26 0.26
N ALA A 33 15.38 0.66 -0.05
CA ALA A 33 16.69 0.38 -0.62
C ALA A 33 16.71 -0.28 -2.03
N HIS A 34 15.58 -0.24 -2.76
CA HIS A 34 15.49 -0.74 -4.15
C HIS A 34 15.23 0.41 -5.14
N PRO A 35 16.20 1.30 -5.39
CA PRO A 35 16.02 2.56 -6.14
C PRO A 35 15.75 2.38 -7.63
N LEU A 36 15.90 1.17 -8.18
CA LEU A 36 15.47 0.86 -9.55
C LEU A 36 13.96 1.07 -9.73
N ILE A 37 13.21 0.99 -8.63
CA ILE A 37 11.82 1.37 -8.57
C ILE A 37 11.76 2.84 -8.14
N ALA A 38 11.52 3.73 -9.09
CA ALA A 38 11.67 5.18 -8.90
C ALA A 38 10.74 5.79 -7.83
N CYS A 39 9.63 5.14 -7.51
CA CYS A 39 8.68 5.58 -6.50
C CYS A 39 7.86 4.40 -5.94
N PRO A 40 7.21 4.56 -4.76
CA PRO A 40 6.24 3.59 -4.27
C PRO A 40 5.16 3.31 -5.31
N ILE A 41 4.83 2.05 -5.52
CA ILE A 41 3.79 1.66 -6.46
C ILE A 41 2.42 1.78 -5.84
N THR A 42 1.41 2.03 -6.66
CA THR A 42 0.00 2.04 -6.24
C THR A 42 -0.71 0.84 -6.80
N LEU A 43 -1.39 0.08 -5.95
CA LEU A 43 -2.11 -1.12 -6.32
C LEU A 43 -3.60 -0.99 -5.94
N PRO A 44 -4.53 -1.20 -6.88
CA PRO A 44 -5.93 -1.40 -6.55
C PRO A 44 -6.12 -2.85 -6.06
N VAL A 45 -6.45 -3.02 -4.78
CA VAL A 45 -6.63 -4.34 -4.15
C VAL A 45 -7.96 -4.42 -3.41
N PRO A 46 -8.70 -5.54 -3.49
CA PRO A 46 -9.84 -5.76 -2.61
C PRO A 46 -9.43 -5.70 -1.12
N PRO A 47 -10.22 -5.07 -0.24
CA PRO A 47 -9.93 -5.07 1.19
C PRO A 47 -9.98 -6.47 1.81
N GLY A 48 -10.69 -7.40 1.16
CA GLY A 48 -10.75 -8.83 1.54
C GLY A 48 -9.57 -9.68 1.05
N THR A 49 -8.58 -9.11 0.35
CA THR A 49 -7.36 -9.86 -0.05
C THR A 49 -6.56 -10.25 1.18
N ARG A 50 -6.09 -11.50 1.26
CA ARG A 50 -5.18 -11.93 2.34
C ARG A 50 -3.79 -11.36 2.14
N PHE A 51 -3.07 -11.08 3.23
CA PHE A 51 -1.73 -10.51 3.10
C PHE A 51 -0.77 -11.47 2.36
N GLY A 52 -0.88 -12.79 2.58
CA GLY A 52 -0.10 -13.77 1.80
C GLY A 52 -0.38 -13.71 0.30
N GLU A 53 -1.65 -13.54 -0.09
CA GLU A 53 -2.07 -13.40 -1.50
C GLU A 53 -1.59 -12.09 -2.11
N LEU A 54 -1.52 -11.00 -1.33
CA LEU A 54 -0.90 -9.74 -1.76
C LEU A 54 0.56 -9.96 -2.15
N LEU A 55 1.34 -10.70 -1.34
CA LEU A 55 2.75 -10.98 -1.60
C LEU A 55 2.95 -11.86 -2.85
N SER A 56 2.30 -13.03 -2.88
CA SER A 56 2.48 -14.01 -3.96
C SER A 56 1.77 -13.61 -5.26
N GLY A 57 0.81 -12.69 -5.18
CA GLY A 57 0.02 -12.18 -6.30
C GLY A 57 0.47 -10.78 -6.70
N ALA A 58 -0.26 -9.76 -6.23
CA ALA A 58 -0.14 -8.41 -6.75
C ALA A 58 1.28 -7.83 -6.65
N LEU A 59 2.03 -8.09 -5.57
CA LEU A 59 3.42 -7.63 -5.47
C LEU A 59 4.36 -8.41 -6.40
N ALA A 60 4.28 -9.75 -6.40
CA ALA A 60 5.11 -10.58 -7.27
C ALA A 60 4.83 -10.36 -8.77
N GLN A 61 3.63 -9.91 -9.15
CA GLN A 61 3.27 -9.58 -10.53
C GLN A 61 3.56 -8.11 -10.90
N SER A 62 3.95 -7.28 -9.93
CA SER A 62 4.32 -5.89 -10.15
C SER A 62 5.79 -5.73 -10.56
N VAL A 63 6.25 -4.47 -10.65
CA VAL A 63 7.68 -4.12 -10.85
C VAL A 63 8.61 -4.74 -9.78
N PHE A 64 8.09 -5.09 -8.60
CA PHE A 64 8.89 -5.76 -7.56
C PHE A 64 9.33 -7.14 -8.02
N GLY A 65 8.43 -7.94 -8.59
CA GLY A 65 8.78 -9.27 -9.11
C GLY A 65 9.72 -9.26 -10.32
N GLN A 66 9.93 -8.10 -10.94
CA GLN A 66 10.91 -7.91 -11.99
C GLN A 66 12.32 -7.60 -11.45
N GLN A 67 12.45 -7.31 -10.15
CA GLN A 67 13.75 -7.08 -9.53
C GLN A 67 14.47 -8.42 -9.30
N PRO A 68 15.79 -8.49 -9.55
CA PRO A 68 16.59 -9.70 -9.31
C PRO A 68 16.52 -10.23 -7.88
N ASP A 69 16.34 -9.34 -6.90
CA ASP A 69 16.35 -9.65 -5.47
C ASP A 69 15.03 -10.23 -4.96
N TRP A 70 13.92 -10.05 -5.69
CA TRP A 70 12.60 -10.49 -5.24
C TRP A 70 12.51 -12.00 -4.94
N PRO A 71 13.00 -12.91 -5.80
CA PRO A 71 12.98 -14.35 -5.52
C PRO A 71 13.90 -14.77 -4.36
N THR A 72 14.81 -13.92 -3.91
CA THR A 72 15.78 -14.22 -2.84
C THR A 72 15.43 -13.56 -1.50
N VAL A 73 14.31 -12.85 -1.42
CA VAL A 73 13.82 -12.22 -0.19
C VAL A 73 13.62 -13.24 0.93
N ASP A 74 14.28 -13.03 2.07
CA ASP A 74 14.01 -13.77 3.31
C ASP A 74 12.82 -13.14 4.06
N TRP A 75 11.63 -13.66 3.78
CA TRP A 75 10.38 -13.20 4.39
C TRP A 75 10.33 -13.35 5.92
N ARG A 76 11.22 -14.12 6.54
CA ARG A 76 11.31 -14.23 8.01
C ARG A 76 12.01 -13.02 8.64
N ARG A 77 12.84 -12.32 7.85
CA ARG A 77 13.58 -11.13 8.27
C ARG A 77 12.96 -9.84 7.73
N ALA A 78 12.13 -9.95 6.70
CA ALA A 78 11.38 -8.84 6.15
C ALA A 78 10.56 -8.13 7.25
N THR A 79 10.70 -6.81 7.31
CA THR A 79 9.94 -5.97 8.24
C THR A 79 9.04 -5.04 7.46
N TRP A 80 7.90 -4.72 8.08
CA TRP A 80 6.89 -3.86 7.48
C TRP A 80 6.61 -2.65 8.37
N ARG A 81 6.33 -1.52 7.72
CA ARG A 81 5.66 -0.38 8.35
C ARG A 81 4.37 -0.10 7.62
N MET A 82 3.36 0.37 8.34
CA MET A 82 2.12 0.92 7.80
C MET A 82 1.98 2.35 8.27
N ASN A 83 1.92 3.31 7.33
CA ASN A 83 1.85 4.75 7.61
C ASN A 83 2.92 5.19 8.63
N ASP A 84 4.16 4.75 8.40
CA ASP A 84 5.34 4.98 9.25
C ASP A 84 5.34 4.36 10.65
N ALA A 85 4.30 3.61 11.02
CA ALA A 85 4.28 2.82 12.26
C ALA A 85 4.72 1.36 12.01
N PRO A 86 5.39 0.70 12.97
CA PRO A 86 5.67 -0.73 12.89
C PRO A 86 4.40 -1.55 12.63
N PHE A 87 4.47 -2.46 11.67
CA PHE A 87 3.36 -3.32 11.29
C PHE A 87 3.84 -4.76 11.16
N VAL A 88 3.13 -5.70 11.79
CA VAL A 88 3.44 -7.13 11.72
C VAL A 88 2.27 -7.82 11.02
N PRO A 89 2.38 -8.09 9.71
CA PRO A 89 1.31 -8.72 8.97
C PRO A 89 1.13 -10.19 9.36
N ASP A 90 -0.13 -10.58 9.52
CA ASP A 90 -0.61 -11.94 9.54
C ASP A 90 -0.97 -12.35 8.10
N LEU A 91 -0.31 -13.39 7.58
CA LEU A 91 -0.44 -13.81 6.18
C LEU A 91 -1.83 -14.38 5.86
N ASP A 92 -2.53 -14.93 6.86
CA ASP A 92 -3.82 -15.59 6.70
C ASP A 92 -5.00 -14.64 6.84
N LYS A 93 -4.76 -13.46 7.43
CA LYS A 93 -5.78 -12.41 7.58
C LYS A 93 -5.85 -11.51 6.36
N THR A 94 -7.05 -11.04 6.10
CA THR A 94 -7.32 -10.02 5.08
C THR A 94 -6.73 -8.67 5.46
N LEU A 95 -6.52 -7.80 4.46
CA LEU A 95 -6.09 -6.41 4.68
C LEU A 95 -7.06 -5.67 5.62
N ALA A 96 -8.37 -5.85 5.44
CA ALA A 96 -9.39 -5.25 6.30
C ALA A 96 -9.33 -5.73 7.75
N GLU A 97 -9.18 -7.04 7.98
CA GLU A 97 -9.10 -7.61 9.34
C GLU A 97 -7.87 -7.13 10.13
N GLN A 98 -6.83 -6.69 9.42
CA GLN A 98 -5.61 -6.15 10.00
C GLN A 98 -5.61 -4.62 10.09
N GLY A 99 -6.72 -3.98 9.69
CA GLY A 99 -6.87 -2.53 9.75
C GLY A 99 -6.03 -1.79 8.72
N VAL A 100 -5.77 -2.36 7.54
CA VAL A 100 -5.12 -1.67 6.41
C VAL A 100 -6.16 -0.84 5.65
N PRO A 101 -6.18 0.50 5.80
CA PRO A 101 -7.21 1.34 5.20
C PRO A 101 -6.96 1.65 3.71
N HIS A 102 -7.95 2.27 3.09
CA HIS A 102 -7.79 2.93 1.79
C HIS A 102 -6.66 3.96 1.83
N LYS A 103 -5.79 3.94 0.82
CA LYS A 103 -4.58 4.75 0.69
C LYS A 103 -3.54 4.51 1.80
N ALA A 104 -3.55 3.34 2.43
CA ALA A 104 -2.47 2.95 3.32
C ALA A 104 -1.13 2.91 2.57
N PHE A 105 -0.07 3.28 3.28
CA PHE A 105 1.31 3.23 2.78
C PHE A 105 2.07 2.13 3.51
N LEU A 106 2.47 1.09 2.78
CA LEU A 106 3.28 0.01 3.29
C LEU A 106 4.74 0.17 2.85
N THR A 107 5.66 0.09 3.79
CA THR A 107 7.09 0.02 3.50
C THR A 107 7.60 -1.38 3.82
N LEU A 108 8.08 -2.09 2.81
CA LEU A 108 8.81 -3.36 2.93
C LEU A 108 10.30 -3.06 3.07
N THR A 109 10.95 -3.65 4.07
CA THR A 109 12.42 -3.68 4.21
C THR A 109 12.87 -5.12 4.34
N THR A 110 13.82 -5.54 3.50
CA THR A 110 14.30 -6.93 3.36
C THR A 110 15.76 -7.05 3.73
#